data_AF-A0A1R3HRE7-F1
#
_entry.id   AF-A0A1R3HRE7-F1
#
_cell.length_a   1.000
_cell.length_b   1.000
_cell.length_c   1.000
_cell.angle_alpha   90.00
_cell.angle_beta   90.00
_cell.angle_gamma   90.00
#
_symmetry.space_group_name_H-M   'P 1'
#
loop_
_entity.id
_entity.type
_entity.pdbx_description
1 polymer ?
#
loop_
_entity_poly.entity_id
_entity_poly.type
_entity_poly.pdbx_seq_one_letter_code
_entity_poly.pdbx_strand_id
1 'polypeptide(L)'
;MSTSEISQQPTSEIKEEEKLDEGYQKTYLKFDEIYPTLPEGENWLGGQIVKYEGYWLVSIIIKNIMLIHDHFKPRPTNIILSSSPKCGTTWLRALIFAIMNRNSDDFNNHPLLKSNPQDLVFLFEEYIKEGGSTSFIESLPSPRFLSSHLLFSLFPNSMTSSASSCRFVYVCRDPKDAFVSMWHFMNKLRARQELPPLPIEHAFELFRKGVSIYGPIWDHVWGFGKLV
;
A
#
# COMPACT_ATOMS: atom_id res chain seq x y z
N MET A 1 -55.31 20.87 -32.57
CA MET A 1 -54.38 19.78 -32.21
C MET A 1 -52.96 20.30 -32.35
N SER A 2 -52.34 20.68 -31.23
CA SER A 2 -50.90 20.88 -31.11
C SER A 2 -50.59 20.70 -29.63
N THR A 3 -50.12 19.51 -29.29
CA THR A 3 -49.78 19.09 -27.94
C THR A 3 -48.34 19.48 -27.65
N SER A 4 -48.16 20.29 -26.61
CA SER A 4 -46.87 20.66 -26.02
C SER A 4 -46.22 19.44 -25.36
N GLU A 5 -45.09 18.98 -25.91
CA GLU A 5 -44.22 18.01 -25.26
C GLU A 5 -43.38 18.71 -24.18
N ILE A 6 -43.73 18.42 -22.93
CA ILE A 6 -42.95 18.80 -21.75
C ILE A 6 -41.75 17.83 -21.71
N SER A 7 -40.56 18.36 -21.97
CA SER A 7 -39.30 17.65 -21.75
C SER A 7 -39.13 17.39 -20.25
N GLN A 8 -39.35 16.14 -19.83
CA GLN A 8 -38.96 15.67 -18.50
C GLN A 8 -37.44 15.46 -18.51
N GLN A 9 -36.72 16.31 -17.77
CA GLN A 9 -35.32 16.04 -17.42
C GLN A 9 -35.26 14.78 -16.55
N PRO A 10 -34.28 13.88 -16.74
CA PRO A 10 -34.08 12.76 -15.85
C PRO A 10 -33.63 13.29 -14.49
N THR A 11 -34.42 12.99 -13.47
CA THR A 11 -34.10 13.11 -12.06
C THR A 11 -32.70 12.57 -11.79
N SER A 12 -31.85 13.39 -11.18
CA SER A 12 -30.55 12.99 -10.65
C SER A 12 -30.77 11.87 -9.63
N GLU A 13 -30.41 10.64 -10.01
CA GLU A 13 -30.27 9.53 -9.09
C GLU A 13 -29.28 9.95 -8.01
N ILE A 14 -29.80 10.15 -6.80
CA ILE A 14 -29.02 10.23 -5.58
C ILE A 14 -28.28 8.89 -5.52
N LYS A 15 -26.96 8.91 -5.71
CA LYS A 15 -26.12 7.76 -5.39
C LYS A 15 -26.39 7.42 -3.93
N GLU A 16 -27.06 6.29 -3.68
CA GLU A 16 -27.19 5.74 -2.35
C GLU A 16 -25.77 5.66 -1.76
N GLU A 17 -25.53 6.35 -0.66
CA GLU A 17 -24.32 6.15 0.13
C GLU A 17 -24.33 4.69 0.57
N GLU A 18 -23.50 3.88 -0.07
CA GLU A 18 -23.35 2.47 0.24
C GLU A 18 -22.94 2.37 1.70
N LYS A 19 -23.89 1.95 2.56
CA LYS A 19 -23.71 1.92 4.00
C LYS A 19 -22.64 0.88 4.31
N LEU A 20 -21.46 1.35 4.70
CA LEU A 20 -20.32 0.51 5.10
C LEU A 20 -20.78 -0.57 6.10
N ASP A 21 -20.37 -1.80 5.85
CA ASP A 21 -20.64 -2.95 6.73
C ASP A 21 -20.19 -2.67 8.18
N GLU A 22 -20.95 -3.17 9.15
CA GLU A 22 -20.75 -2.88 10.59
C GLU A 22 -19.32 -3.22 11.06
N GLY A 23 -18.69 -4.22 10.44
CA GLY A 23 -17.30 -4.60 10.72
C GLY A 23 -16.31 -3.48 10.37
N TYR A 24 -16.52 -2.77 9.26
CA TYR A 24 -15.64 -1.67 8.83
C TYR A 24 -15.81 -0.44 9.70
N GLN A 25 -17.04 -0.14 10.11
CA GLN A 25 -17.32 0.96 11.04
C GLN A 25 -16.61 0.75 12.38
N LYS A 26 -16.61 -0.48 12.90
CA LYS A 26 -15.88 -0.81 14.13
C LYS A 26 -14.37 -0.57 13.99
N THR A 27 -13.77 -0.94 12.85
CA THR A 27 -12.35 -0.68 12.58
C THR A 27 -12.07 0.82 12.52
N TYR A 28 -12.96 1.63 11.94
CA TYR A 28 -12.81 3.08 11.87
C TYR A 28 -12.90 3.75 13.24
N LEU A 29 -13.85 3.36 14.08
CA LEU A 29 -13.94 3.86 15.46
C LEU A 29 -12.67 3.55 16.25
N LYS A 30 -12.15 2.33 16.14
CA LYS A 30 -10.88 1.96 16.77
C LYS A 30 -9.71 2.80 16.26
N PHE A 31 -9.68 3.12 14.96
CA PHE A 31 -8.66 4.01 14.39
C PHE A 31 -8.75 5.41 14.99
N ASP A 32 -9.96 5.97 15.07
CA ASP A 32 -10.21 7.31 15.62
C ASP A 32 -9.86 7.41 17.12
N GLU A 33 -10.00 6.31 17.86
CA GLU A 33 -9.58 6.21 19.27
C GLU A 33 -8.05 6.21 19.44
N ILE A 34 -7.32 5.44 18.62
CA ILE A 34 -5.87 5.25 18.80
C ILE A 34 -5.04 6.36 18.14
N TYR A 35 -5.45 6.85 16.97
CA TYR A 35 -4.62 7.72 16.14
C TYR A 35 -4.15 9.00 16.86
N PRO A 36 -5.01 9.71 17.64
CA PRO A 36 -4.60 10.91 18.36
C PRO A 36 -3.59 10.66 19.49
N THR A 37 -3.40 9.40 19.91
CA THR A 37 -2.48 9.04 20.99
C THR A 37 -1.06 8.71 20.49
N LEU A 38 -0.88 8.60 19.17
CA LEU A 38 0.36 8.14 18.58
C LEU A 38 1.41 9.27 18.53
N PRO A 39 2.69 8.99 18.80
CA PRO A 39 3.75 9.99 18.69
C PRO A 39 3.87 10.53 17.26
N GLU A 40 3.96 11.84 17.12
CA GLU A 40 4.12 12.52 15.83
C GLU A 40 5.60 12.68 15.44
N GLY A 41 5.84 12.78 14.14
CA GLY A 41 7.14 13.00 13.54
C GLY A 41 7.02 13.74 12.21
N GLU A 42 8.16 14.22 11.74
CA GLU A 42 8.22 15.02 10.52
C GLU A 42 8.05 14.15 9.27
N ASN A 43 7.09 14.51 8.42
CA ASN A 43 6.89 13.88 7.13
C ASN A 43 7.78 14.54 6.06
N TRP A 44 8.48 13.73 5.27
CA TRP A 44 9.32 14.21 4.17
C TRP A 44 8.51 14.86 3.05
N LEU A 45 7.21 14.61 2.97
CA LEU A 45 6.27 15.27 2.05
C LEU A 45 5.55 16.46 2.68
N GLY A 46 6.00 16.96 3.83
CA GLY A 46 5.28 17.99 4.58
C GLY A 46 4.14 17.41 5.41
N GLY A 47 3.71 18.16 6.43
CA GLY A 47 2.79 17.67 7.45
C GLY A 47 3.47 16.66 8.39
N GLN A 48 2.68 15.71 8.89
CA GLN A 48 3.09 14.79 9.94
C GLN A 48 2.97 13.32 9.50
N ILE A 49 3.85 12.50 10.07
CA ILE A 49 3.71 11.04 10.15
C ILE A 49 3.63 10.66 11.63
N VAL A 50 3.05 9.51 11.94
CA VAL A 50 2.93 9.05 13.33
C VAL A 50 3.60 7.70 13.51
N LYS A 51 4.02 7.41 14.74
CA LYS A 51 4.69 6.16 15.10
C LYS A 51 3.67 5.13 15.61
N TYR A 52 3.35 4.16 14.77
CA TYR A 52 2.43 3.06 15.07
C TYR A 52 3.20 1.73 15.15
N GLU A 53 3.07 1.00 16.27
CA GLU A 53 3.74 -0.30 16.48
C GLU A 53 5.25 -0.27 16.20
N GLY A 54 5.91 0.86 16.50
CA GLY A 54 7.35 1.06 16.30
C GLY A 54 7.74 1.72 14.98
N TYR A 55 6.82 1.90 14.03
CA TYR A 55 7.11 2.35 12.67
C TYR A 55 6.41 3.64 12.27
N TRP A 56 7.04 4.39 11.38
CA TRP A 56 6.57 5.71 10.96
C TRP A 56 5.66 5.61 9.74
N LEU A 57 4.38 5.93 9.92
CA LEU A 57 3.33 5.73 8.92
C LEU A 57 2.44 6.97 8.81
N VAL A 58 1.78 7.14 7.66
CA VAL A 58 0.69 8.12 7.52
C VAL A 58 -0.64 7.50 7.97
N SER A 59 -1.58 8.34 8.38
CA SER A 59 -2.92 7.96 8.88
C SER A 59 -3.62 6.92 8.01
N ILE A 60 -3.62 7.12 6.69
CA ILE A 60 -4.26 6.22 5.73
C ILE A 60 -3.66 4.81 5.78
N ILE A 61 -2.34 4.67 5.95
CA ILE A 61 -1.70 3.35 6.02
C ILE A 61 -2.07 2.64 7.31
N ILE A 62 -2.12 3.36 8.45
CA ILE A 62 -2.51 2.77 9.74
C ILE A 62 -3.94 2.23 9.68
N LYS A 63 -4.86 3.04 9.14
CA LYS A 63 -6.25 2.62 8.91
C LYS A 63 -6.29 1.36 8.04
N ASN A 64 -5.52 1.32 6.96
CA ASN A 64 -5.49 0.17 6.06
C ASN A 64 -4.88 -1.07 6.70
N ILE A 65 -3.86 -0.93 7.55
CA ILE A 65 -3.32 -2.04 8.35
C ILE A 65 -4.43 -2.63 9.23
N MET A 66 -5.17 -1.78 9.94
CA MET A 66 -6.26 -2.25 10.80
C MET A 66 -7.34 -2.98 9.99
N LEU A 67 -7.68 -2.49 8.80
CA LEU A 67 -8.61 -3.16 7.90
C LEU A 67 -8.07 -4.50 7.37
N ILE A 68 -6.76 -4.60 7.08
CA ILE A 68 -6.12 -5.86 6.72
C ILE A 68 -6.27 -6.87 7.86
N HIS A 69 -6.00 -6.45 9.11
CA HIS A 69 -6.11 -7.33 10.27
C HIS A 69 -7.54 -7.85 10.48
N ASP A 70 -8.53 -6.98 10.33
CA ASP A 70 -9.92 -7.31 10.64
C ASP A 70 -10.63 -8.05 9.48
N HIS A 71 -10.29 -7.77 8.22
CA HIS A 71 -11.14 -8.14 7.07
C HIS A 71 -10.44 -8.92 5.95
N PHE A 72 -9.10 -8.97 5.91
CA PHE A 72 -8.40 -9.69 4.85
C PHE A 72 -8.46 -11.20 5.07
N LYS A 73 -8.82 -11.95 4.00
CA LYS A 73 -8.89 -13.41 4.02
C LYS A 73 -7.70 -14.00 3.25
N PRO A 74 -6.60 -14.36 3.94
CA PRO A 74 -5.46 -14.96 3.27
C PRO A 74 -5.81 -16.31 2.66
N ARG A 75 -5.20 -16.60 1.50
CA ARG A 75 -5.23 -17.94 0.90
C ARG A 75 -3.82 -18.53 0.99
N PRO A 76 -3.67 -19.85 1.22
CA PRO A 76 -2.36 -20.52 1.23
C PRO A 76 -1.56 -20.36 -0.09
N THR A 77 -2.24 -20.01 -1.18
CA THR A 77 -1.65 -19.74 -2.50
C THR A 77 -1.26 -18.28 -2.71
N ASN A 78 -1.50 -17.38 -1.74
CA ASN A 78 -1.11 -15.99 -1.87
C ASN A 78 0.40 -15.82 -1.76
N ILE A 79 0.94 -14.98 -2.62
CA ILE A 79 2.34 -14.60 -2.66
C ILE A 79 2.43 -13.09 -2.46
N ILE A 80 3.04 -12.69 -1.35
CA ILE A 80 3.22 -11.29 -0.97
C ILE A 80 4.63 -10.85 -1.41
N LEU A 81 4.69 -9.87 -2.31
CA LEU A 81 5.92 -9.23 -2.77
C LEU A 81 6.21 -8.03 -1.87
N SER A 82 7.05 -8.25 -0.86
CA SER A 82 7.35 -7.24 0.15
C SER A 82 8.66 -6.51 -0.16
N SER A 83 8.69 -5.20 0.06
CA SER A 83 9.95 -4.46 0.13
C SER A 83 9.78 -3.18 0.93
N SER A 84 10.83 -2.68 1.56
CA SER A 84 10.83 -1.27 1.97
C SER A 84 10.70 -0.39 0.73
N PRO A 85 10.03 0.78 0.78
CA PRO A 85 9.90 1.61 -0.40
C PRO A 85 11.27 1.93 -1.01
N LYS A 86 11.31 2.04 -2.34
CA LYS A 86 12.51 2.35 -3.12
C LYS A 86 13.61 1.27 -3.14
N CYS A 87 13.30 0.07 -2.63
CA CYS A 87 14.16 -1.10 -2.73
C CYS A 87 13.89 -1.98 -3.98
N GLY A 88 13.17 -1.47 -4.98
CA GLY A 88 12.97 -2.18 -6.26
C GLY A 88 11.60 -2.81 -6.50
N THR A 89 10.54 -2.37 -5.79
CA THR A 89 9.17 -2.91 -5.99
C THR A 89 8.68 -2.89 -7.43
N THR A 90 8.91 -1.81 -8.18
CA THR A 90 8.45 -1.72 -9.58
C THR A 90 9.08 -2.81 -10.44
N TRP A 91 10.38 -3.08 -10.24
CA TRP A 91 11.09 -4.13 -10.94
C TRP A 91 10.61 -5.52 -10.52
N LEU A 92 10.44 -5.75 -9.22
CA LEU A 92 9.92 -7.03 -8.70
C LEU A 92 8.49 -7.32 -9.20
N ARG A 93 7.60 -6.31 -9.20
CA ARG A 93 6.23 -6.42 -9.73
C ARG A 93 6.23 -6.78 -11.22
N ALA A 94 7.07 -6.13 -12.02
CA ALA A 94 7.20 -6.42 -13.45
C ALA A 94 7.71 -7.85 -13.68
N LEU A 95 8.76 -8.26 -12.97
CA LEU A 95 9.38 -9.57 -13.11
C LEU A 95 8.40 -10.70 -12.74
N ILE A 96 7.69 -10.56 -11.62
CA ILE A 96 6.70 -11.55 -11.20
C ILE A 96 5.52 -11.60 -12.17
N PHE A 97 5.01 -10.44 -12.61
CA PHE A 97 3.94 -10.40 -13.60
C PHE A 97 4.32 -11.10 -14.91
N ALA A 98 5.54 -10.87 -15.42
CA ALA A 98 6.05 -11.56 -16.60
C ALA A 98 6.17 -13.07 -16.38
N ILE A 99 6.68 -13.52 -15.22
CA ILE A 99 6.82 -14.94 -14.90
C ILE A 99 5.46 -15.65 -14.87
N MET A 100 4.44 -15.00 -14.32
CA MET A 100 3.08 -15.56 -14.20
C MET A 100 2.41 -15.71 -15.57
N ASN A 101 2.56 -14.72 -16.44
CA ASN A 101 1.86 -14.64 -17.71
C ASN A 101 2.71 -15.10 -18.90
N ARG A 102 3.88 -15.70 -18.65
CA ARG A 102 4.83 -16.13 -19.69
C ARG A 102 4.27 -17.09 -20.74
N ASN A 103 3.19 -17.81 -20.39
CA ASN A 103 2.54 -18.77 -21.28
C ASN A 103 1.29 -18.22 -21.96
N SER A 104 0.77 -17.07 -21.51
CA SER A 104 -0.48 -16.47 -21.98
C SER A 104 -0.26 -15.23 -22.85
N ASP A 105 0.83 -14.50 -22.61
CA ASP A 105 1.06 -13.19 -23.22
C ASP A 105 2.03 -13.30 -24.39
N ASP A 106 1.63 -12.73 -25.53
CA ASP A 106 2.54 -12.49 -26.66
C ASP A 106 3.60 -11.47 -26.24
N PHE A 107 4.87 -11.83 -26.41
CA PHE A 107 6.01 -10.97 -26.11
C PHE A 107 5.92 -9.60 -26.78
N ASN A 108 5.39 -9.52 -28.01
CA ASN A 108 5.29 -8.26 -28.75
C ASN A 108 4.11 -7.39 -28.28
N ASN A 109 3.17 -7.96 -27.53
CA ASN A 109 1.96 -7.28 -27.06
C ASN A 109 1.78 -7.39 -25.53
N HIS A 110 2.88 -7.63 -24.81
CA HIS A 110 2.86 -7.87 -23.37
C HIS A 110 2.31 -6.63 -22.62
N PRO A 111 1.41 -6.80 -21.63
CA PRO A 111 0.86 -5.69 -20.83
C PRO A 111 1.91 -4.74 -20.23
N LEU A 112 3.11 -5.23 -19.88
CA LEU A 112 4.21 -4.43 -19.35
C LEU A 112 4.77 -3.39 -20.34
N LEU A 113 4.47 -3.53 -21.64
CA LEU A 113 4.83 -2.54 -22.67
C LEU A 113 3.86 -1.35 -22.69
N LYS A 114 2.67 -1.48 -22.10
CA LYS A 114 1.58 -0.50 -22.19
C LYS A 114 1.11 0.04 -20.84
N SER A 115 1.41 -0.67 -19.75
CA SER A 115 0.92 -0.35 -18.40
C SER A 115 2.08 -0.29 -17.41
N ASN A 116 1.93 0.53 -16.35
CA ASN A 116 2.92 0.54 -15.28
C ASN A 116 2.82 -0.77 -14.49
N PRO A 117 3.94 -1.38 -14.06
CA PRO A 117 3.89 -2.57 -13.20
C PRO A 117 3.09 -2.38 -11.90
N GLN A 118 2.93 -1.14 -11.44
CA GLN A 118 2.10 -0.82 -10.28
C GLN A 118 0.60 -1.06 -10.51
N ASP A 119 0.15 -0.95 -11.76
CA ASP A 119 -1.25 -1.16 -12.14
C ASP A 119 -1.57 -2.65 -12.38
N LEU A 120 -0.53 -3.48 -12.52
CA LEU A 120 -0.66 -4.90 -12.90
C LEU A 120 -0.53 -5.86 -11.71
N VAL A 121 0.25 -5.49 -10.71
CA VAL A 121 0.35 -6.22 -9.43
C VAL A 121 0.07 -5.20 -8.36
N PHE A 122 -0.99 -5.34 -7.56
CA PHE A 122 -1.47 -4.25 -6.70
C PHE A 122 -0.70 -4.11 -5.39
N LEU A 123 -0.55 -2.88 -4.89
CA LEU A 123 -0.06 -2.63 -3.53
C LEU A 123 -1.21 -2.86 -2.57
N PHE A 124 -1.28 -4.01 -1.91
CA PHE A 124 -2.55 -4.47 -1.34
C PHE A 124 -3.04 -3.61 -0.17
N GLU A 125 -2.13 -2.94 0.55
CA GLU A 125 -2.48 -1.94 1.56
C GLU A 125 -3.10 -0.65 0.99
N GLU A 126 -3.02 -0.38 -0.33
CA GLU A 126 -3.69 0.77 -0.97
C GLU A 126 -5.05 0.43 -1.58
N TYR A 127 -5.44 -0.85 -1.63
CA TYR A 127 -6.68 -1.27 -2.30
C TYR A 127 -7.79 -1.69 -1.34
N ILE A 128 -7.54 -1.61 -0.04
CA ILE A 128 -8.60 -1.58 0.97
C ILE A 128 -8.99 -0.12 1.19
N LYS A 129 -9.54 0.53 0.15
CA LYS A 129 -9.93 1.95 0.16
C LYS A 129 -11.38 2.15 0.57
N GLU A 130 -11.70 3.40 0.93
CA GLU A 130 -12.99 3.90 1.41
C GLU A 130 -14.18 3.34 0.61
N GLY A 131 -15.16 2.82 1.34
CA GLY A 131 -16.17 1.86 0.86
C GLY A 131 -16.01 0.48 1.51
N GLY A 132 -14.81 0.19 2.03
CA GLY A 132 -14.58 -0.90 2.98
C GLY A 132 -14.90 -2.25 2.37
N SER A 133 -14.31 -2.59 1.23
CA SER A 133 -14.53 -3.91 0.65
C SER A 133 -13.23 -4.53 0.18
N THR A 134 -12.87 -5.65 0.79
CA THR A 134 -11.83 -6.55 0.28
C THR A 134 -12.29 -7.32 -0.98
N SER A 135 -13.53 -7.10 -1.45
CA SER A 135 -14.15 -7.82 -2.58
C SER A 135 -13.30 -7.82 -3.84
N PHE A 136 -12.62 -6.71 -4.16
CA PHE A 136 -11.73 -6.66 -5.31
C PHE A 136 -10.56 -7.66 -5.18
N ILE A 137 -9.88 -7.68 -4.02
CA ILE A 137 -8.77 -8.61 -3.78
C ILE A 137 -9.30 -10.05 -3.67
N GLU A 138 -10.53 -10.23 -3.17
CA GLU A 138 -11.19 -11.53 -3.11
C GLU A 138 -11.67 -12.04 -4.48
N SER A 139 -11.97 -11.19 -5.44
CA SER A 139 -12.34 -11.61 -6.79
C SER A 139 -11.15 -12.05 -7.64
N LEU A 140 -9.92 -11.67 -7.25
CA LEU A 140 -8.72 -12.07 -7.99
C LEU A 140 -8.53 -13.60 -7.99
N PRO A 141 -8.15 -14.19 -9.14
CA PRO A 141 -7.89 -15.62 -9.25
C PRO A 141 -6.66 -16.02 -8.43
N SER A 142 -6.65 -17.26 -7.96
CA SER A 142 -5.48 -17.84 -7.30
C SER A 142 -4.48 -18.41 -8.32
N PRO A 143 -3.16 -18.34 -8.06
CA PRO A 143 -2.51 -17.64 -6.95
C PRO A 143 -2.57 -16.10 -7.10
N ARG A 144 -2.87 -15.40 -6.00
CA ARG A 144 -2.85 -13.93 -5.97
C ARG A 144 -1.45 -13.43 -5.65
N PHE A 145 -0.97 -12.49 -6.45
CA PHE A 145 0.28 -11.79 -6.20
C PHE A 145 0.00 -10.37 -5.77
N LEU A 146 0.47 -10.03 -4.58
CA LEU A 146 0.14 -8.79 -3.89
C LEU A 146 1.43 -8.11 -3.46
N SER A 147 1.66 -6.86 -3.84
CA SER A 147 2.80 -6.08 -3.39
C SER A 147 2.53 -5.45 -2.03
N SER A 148 3.56 -5.23 -1.22
CA SER A 148 3.45 -4.57 0.09
C SER A 148 4.70 -3.80 0.50
N HIS A 149 4.49 -2.71 1.23
CA HIS A 149 5.55 -2.02 1.98
C HIS A 149 5.47 -2.27 3.49
N LEU A 150 4.51 -3.09 3.93
CA LEU A 150 4.39 -3.45 5.34
C LEU A 150 5.60 -4.24 5.82
N LEU A 151 5.93 -3.98 7.08
CA LEU A 151 6.93 -4.72 7.82
C LEU A 151 6.34 -6.04 8.29
N PHE A 152 7.17 -7.07 8.42
CA PHE A 152 6.72 -8.42 8.72
C PHE A 152 5.83 -8.50 9.98
N SER A 153 6.17 -7.74 11.03
CA SER A 153 5.41 -7.71 12.29
C SER A 153 4.05 -7.00 12.19
N LEU A 154 3.80 -6.25 11.12
CA LEU A 154 2.52 -5.57 10.89
C LEU A 154 1.51 -6.44 10.14
N PHE A 155 1.91 -7.60 9.63
CA PHE A 155 0.96 -8.54 9.03
C PHE A 155 0.17 -9.30 10.10
N PRO A 156 -1.10 -9.63 9.85
CA PRO A 156 -1.87 -10.45 10.76
C PRO A 156 -1.30 -11.87 10.84
N ASN A 157 -1.45 -12.50 12.01
CA ASN A 157 -1.01 -13.89 12.24
C ASN A 157 -1.62 -14.89 11.25
N SER A 158 -2.80 -14.58 10.70
CA SER A 158 -3.46 -15.39 9.66
C SER A 158 -2.64 -15.47 8.37
N MET A 159 -1.77 -14.50 8.09
CA MET A 159 -0.88 -14.48 6.91
C MET A 159 0.51 -15.07 7.21
N THR A 160 0.98 -14.96 8.44
CA THR A 160 2.38 -15.23 8.81
C THR A 160 2.58 -16.55 9.58
N SER A 161 1.52 -17.10 10.19
CA SER A 161 1.62 -18.35 10.96
C SER A 161 1.86 -19.57 10.07
N SER A 162 2.63 -20.54 10.58
CA SER A 162 3.00 -21.76 9.85
C SER A 162 1.80 -22.61 9.39
N ALA A 163 0.65 -22.48 10.06
CA ALA A 163 -0.57 -23.22 9.74
C ALA A 163 -1.37 -22.65 8.55
N SER A 164 -1.14 -21.39 8.16
CA SER A 164 -1.88 -20.70 7.09
C SER A 164 -0.99 -19.67 6.37
N SER A 165 0.28 -20.02 6.12
CA SER A 165 1.25 -19.04 5.65
C SER A 165 1.03 -18.65 4.18
N CYS A 166 0.75 -17.38 3.95
CA CYS A 166 1.09 -16.75 2.68
C CYS A 166 2.59 -16.92 2.45
N ARG A 167 2.99 -17.01 1.19
CA ARG A 167 4.43 -17.00 0.83
C ARG A 167 4.89 -15.55 0.70
N PHE A 168 6.09 -15.26 1.14
CA PHE A 168 6.67 -13.92 1.04
C PHE A 168 7.89 -13.97 0.12
N VAL A 169 7.98 -12.98 -0.78
CA VAL A 169 9.17 -12.68 -1.56
C VAL A 169 9.61 -11.29 -1.16
N TYR A 170 10.76 -11.19 -0.48
CA TYR A 170 11.29 -9.91 -0.01
C TYR A 170 12.46 -9.46 -0.89
N VAL A 171 12.45 -8.20 -1.33
CA VAL A 171 13.61 -7.57 -1.97
C VAL A 171 14.15 -6.46 -1.08
N CYS A 172 15.46 -6.48 -0.84
CA CYS A 172 16.16 -5.45 -0.10
C CYS A 172 17.18 -4.74 -1.00
N ARG A 173 17.61 -3.57 -0.55
CA ARG A 173 18.65 -2.75 -1.17
C ARG A 173 19.55 -2.19 -0.09
N ASP A 174 20.80 -1.88 -0.42
CA ASP A 174 21.68 -1.15 0.50
C ASP A 174 20.96 0.11 1.02
N PRO A 175 20.88 0.32 2.35
CA PRO A 175 20.15 1.45 2.93
C PRO A 175 20.61 2.82 2.42
N LYS A 176 21.89 2.98 2.03
CA LYS A 176 22.42 4.23 1.46
C LYS A 176 21.79 4.51 0.10
N ASP A 177 21.67 3.49 -0.74
CA ASP A 177 21.05 3.61 -2.05
C ASP A 177 19.53 3.79 -1.96
N ALA A 178 18.90 3.06 -1.03
CA ALA A 178 17.47 3.20 -0.75
C ALA A 178 17.14 4.63 -0.28
N PHE A 179 17.97 5.19 0.62
CA PHE A 179 17.88 6.58 1.08
C PHE A 179 17.95 7.58 -0.08
N VAL A 180 19.00 7.52 -0.91
CA VAL A 180 19.16 8.46 -2.04
C VAL A 180 17.98 8.35 -3.02
N SER A 181 17.52 7.13 -3.32
CA SER A 181 16.36 6.90 -4.17
C SER A 181 15.06 7.45 -3.56
N MET A 182 14.88 7.32 -2.24
CA MET A 182 13.75 7.90 -1.50
C MET A 182 13.80 9.41 -1.52
N TRP A 183 14.95 10.02 -1.24
CA TRP A 183 15.12 11.46 -1.24
C TRP A 183 14.75 12.09 -2.58
N HIS A 184 15.26 11.54 -3.69
CA HIS A 184 14.89 12.00 -5.04
C HIS A 184 13.39 11.81 -5.33
N PHE A 185 12.82 10.68 -4.94
CA PHE A 185 11.41 10.40 -5.14
C PHE A 185 10.52 11.38 -4.36
N MET A 186 10.84 11.62 -3.08
CA MET A 186 10.11 12.57 -2.25
C MET A 186 10.23 13.99 -2.79
N ASN A 187 11.41 14.44 -3.23
CA ASN A 187 11.55 15.77 -3.83
C ASN A 187 10.76 15.94 -5.13
N LYS A 188 10.63 14.89 -5.95
CA LYS A 188 9.73 14.92 -7.11
C LYS A 188 8.26 15.07 -6.71
N LEU A 189 7.84 14.44 -5.62
CA LEU A 189 6.48 14.58 -5.09
C LEU A 189 6.24 15.95 -4.44
N ARG A 190 7.20 16.47 -3.68
CA ARG A 190 7.18 17.83 -3.10
C ARG A 190 7.00 18.89 -4.18
N ALA A 191 7.75 18.77 -5.28
CA ALA A 191 7.61 19.69 -6.41
C ALA A 191 6.20 19.70 -7.03
N ARG A 192 5.53 18.53 -7.07
CA ARG A 192 4.13 18.43 -7.53
C ARG A 192 3.12 19.02 -6.55
N GLN A 193 3.49 19.12 -5.28
CA GLN A 193 2.69 19.73 -4.21
C GLN A 193 3.11 21.18 -3.93
N GLU A 194 3.95 21.76 -4.80
CA GLU A 194 4.48 23.13 -4.65
C GLU A 194 5.21 23.37 -3.32
N LEU A 195 5.76 22.30 -2.73
CA LEU A 195 6.57 22.36 -1.51
C LEU A 195 8.04 22.64 -1.83
N PRO A 196 8.76 23.38 -0.97
CA PRO A 196 10.19 23.61 -1.16
C PRO A 196 10.95 22.28 -1.13
N PRO A 197 12.05 22.12 -1.90
CA PRO A 197 12.86 20.90 -1.85
C PRO A 197 13.32 20.57 -0.42
N LEU A 198 13.29 19.30 -0.06
CA LEU A 198 13.84 18.79 1.20
C LEU A 198 15.36 18.69 1.07
N PRO A 199 16.16 19.41 1.89
CA PRO A 199 17.62 19.30 1.89
C PRO A 199 18.07 17.88 2.21
N ILE A 200 19.12 17.41 1.56
CA ILE A 200 19.58 16.02 1.71
C ILE A 200 20.13 15.74 3.12
N GLU A 201 20.77 16.72 3.74
CA GLU A 201 21.32 16.63 5.10
C GLU A 201 20.19 16.44 6.12
N HIS A 202 19.11 17.22 5.97
CA HIS A 202 17.94 17.12 6.84
C HIS A 202 17.22 15.78 6.65
N ALA A 203 16.99 15.37 5.40
CA ALA A 203 16.44 14.06 5.09
C ALA A 203 17.29 12.91 5.67
N PHE A 204 18.62 13.04 5.60
CA PHE A 204 19.55 12.05 6.13
C PHE A 204 19.45 11.95 7.66
N GLU A 205 19.37 13.07 8.38
CA GLU A 205 19.19 13.04 9.84
C GLU A 205 17.87 12.39 10.25
N LEU A 206 16.79 12.67 9.52
CA LEU A 206 15.50 11.99 9.74
C LEU A 206 15.63 10.49 9.46
N PHE A 207 16.21 10.10 8.32
CA PHE A 207 16.40 8.70 7.93
C PHE A 207 17.26 7.92 8.93
N ARG A 208 18.36 8.53 9.40
CA ARG A 208 19.28 7.97 10.40
C ARG A 208 18.58 7.73 11.73
N LYS A 209 17.64 8.59 12.12
CA LYS A 209 16.77 8.41 13.30
C LYS A 209 15.61 7.43 13.05
N GLY A 210 15.50 6.90 11.83
CA GLY A 210 14.43 6.00 11.39
C GLY A 210 13.15 6.70 10.95
N VAL A 211 13.08 8.03 11.02
CA VAL A 211 11.91 8.85 10.71
C VAL A 211 11.76 9.00 9.20
N SER A 212 11.09 8.05 8.58
CA SER A 212 10.74 8.02 7.16
C SER A 212 9.54 7.10 6.97
N ILE A 213 8.76 7.24 5.89
CA ILE A 213 7.58 6.39 5.68
C ILE A 213 7.99 4.89 5.62
N TYR A 214 7.31 4.05 6.40
CA TYR A 214 7.66 2.64 6.67
C TYR A 214 9.01 2.41 7.36
N GLY A 215 9.64 3.46 7.88
CA GLY A 215 10.88 3.38 8.63
C GLY A 215 10.67 2.91 10.06
N PRO A 216 11.72 2.38 10.73
CA PRO A 216 13.12 2.38 10.26
C PRO A 216 13.45 1.24 9.28
N ILE A 217 14.30 1.51 8.27
CA ILE A 217 14.64 0.54 7.22
C ILE A 217 15.38 -0.70 7.75
N TRP A 218 16.20 -0.56 8.80
CA TRP A 218 16.95 -1.67 9.40
C TRP A 218 16.01 -2.69 10.02
N ASP A 219 14.99 -2.25 10.75
CA ASP A 219 13.98 -3.13 11.34
C ASP A 219 13.11 -3.77 10.26
N HIS A 220 12.84 -3.02 9.17
CA HIS A 220 12.14 -3.55 8.01
C HIS A 220 12.89 -4.72 7.37
N VAL A 221 14.20 -4.60 7.17
CA VAL A 221 15.02 -5.69 6.58
C VAL A 221 15.17 -6.83 7.58
N TRP A 222 15.45 -6.53 8.85
CA TRP A 222 15.65 -7.53 9.90
C TRP A 222 14.39 -8.37 10.15
N GLY A 223 13.21 -7.76 10.13
CA GLY A 223 11.93 -8.44 10.32
C GLY A 223 11.70 -9.58 9.32
N PHE A 224 12.01 -9.34 8.04
CA PHE A 224 11.92 -10.37 7.01
C PHE A 224 13.11 -11.34 7.02
N GLY A 225 14.29 -10.90 7.47
CA GLY A 225 15.47 -11.76 7.59
C GLY A 225 15.31 -12.93 8.57
N LYS A 226 14.41 -12.82 9.55
CA LYS A 226 14.08 -13.90 10.50
C LYS A 226 13.32 -15.09 9.86
N LEU A 227 12.88 -14.96 8.61
CA LEU A 227 12.19 -16.02 7.88
C LEU A 227 13.13 -17.02 7.19
N VAL A 228 14.45 -16.73 7.17
CA VAL A 228 15.48 -17.52 6.48
C VAL A 228 16.31 -18.31 7.49
#